data_AF-A0A9D1WJY9-F1
#
_entry.id   AF-A0A9D1WJY9-F1
#
_cell.length_a   1.000
_cell.length_b   1.000
_cell.length_c   1.000
_cell.angle_alpha   90.00
_cell.angle_beta   90.00
_cell.angle_gamma   90.00
#
_symmetry.space_group_name_H-M   'P 1'
#
loop_
_entity.id
_entity.type
_entity.pdbx_description
1 polymer ?
#
loop_
_entity_poly.entity_id
_entity_poly.type
_entity_poly.pdbx_seq_one_letter_code
_entity_poly.pdbx_strand_id
1 'polypeptide(L)'
;MRIIRKGIFLLLLAGILWLASYVCSSISTGANNLDLGRNNNVAGIQREREDSIDLLVLGDSESYTAVSPMRLWEKNGITSYICGQTGQKIGETWYFLKTALQNQSPRMVILETNLLFRYQGLTKEAQTAVSETGSYCFPVFRYHNLWKQLFGKKMM
;
A
#
# COMPACT_ATOMS: atom_id res chain seq x y z
N MET A 1 -1.61 -38.96 13.16
CA MET A 1 -1.51 -38.64 11.71
C MET A 1 -2.37 -37.45 11.26
N ARG A 2 -3.63 -37.28 11.69
CA ARG A 2 -4.50 -36.16 11.24
C ARG A 2 -3.95 -34.76 11.57
N ILE A 3 -3.38 -34.57 12.75
CA ILE A 3 -2.80 -33.27 13.16
C ILE A 3 -1.55 -32.92 12.33
N ILE A 4 -0.67 -33.90 12.12
CA ILE A 4 0.54 -33.74 11.30
C ILE A 4 0.18 -33.35 9.86
N ARG A 5 -0.82 -34.03 9.26
CA ARG A 5 -1.31 -33.69 7.90
C ARG A 5 -1.86 -32.26 7.82
N LYS A 6 -2.59 -31.80 8.83
CA LYS A 6 -3.07 -30.40 8.92
C LYS A 6 -1.90 -29.41 9.04
N GLY A 7 -0.89 -29.74 9.86
CA GLY A 7 0.31 -28.92 10.00
C GLY A 7 1.08 -28.78 8.68
N ILE A 8 1.31 -29.89 7.99
CA ILE A 8 1.95 -29.90 6.66
C ILE A 8 1.14 -29.05 5.67
N PHE A 9 -0.18 -29.22 5.63
CA PHE A 9 -1.05 -28.42 4.77
C PHE A 9 -0.92 -26.91 5.04
N LEU A 10 -0.95 -26.49 6.31
CA LEU A 10 -0.81 -25.07 6.68
C LEU A 10 0.56 -24.50 6.30
N LEU A 11 1.64 -25.28 6.46
CA LEU A 11 2.98 -24.87 6.05
C LEU A 11 3.10 -24.72 4.53
N LEU A 12 2.55 -25.68 3.78
CA LEU A 12 2.52 -25.60 2.31
C LEU A 12 1.71 -24.39 1.84
N LEU A 13 0.54 -24.16 2.44
CA LEU A 13 -0.28 -22.99 2.14
C LEU A 13 0.46 -21.68 2.44
N ALA A 14 1.14 -21.59 3.60
CA ALA A 14 1.94 -20.42 3.96
C ALA A 14 3.09 -20.18 2.96
N GLY A 15 3.78 -21.24 2.53
CA GLY A 15 4.83 -21.16 1.51
C GLY A 15 4.30 -20.68 0.15
N ILE A 16 3.15 -21.19 -0.28
CA ILE A 16 2.49 -20.74 -1.53
C ILE A 16 2.08 -19.27 -1.42
N LEU A 17 1.47 -18.86 -0.30
CA LEU A 17 1.08 -17.46 -0.09
C LEU A 17 2.26 -16.51 -0.05
N TRP A 18 3.37 -16.93 0.56
CA TRP A 18 4.62 -16.15 0.59
C TRP A 18 5.19 -15.99 -0.83
N LEU A 19 5.30 -17.09 -1.58
CA LEU A 19 5.80 -17.05 -2.96
C LEU A 19 4.90 -16.19 -3.87
N ALA A 20 3.58 -16.39 -3.79
CA ALA A 20 2.62 -15.59 -4.55
C ALA A 20 2.70 -14.10 -4.19
N SER A 21 2.92 -13.79 -2.91
CA SER A 21 3.09 -12.42 -2.43
C SER A 21 4.38 -11.78 -2.92
N TYR A 22 5.48 -12.53 -2.92
CA TYR A 22 6.76 -12.07 -3.47
C TYR A 22 6.64 -11.73 -4.95
N VAL A 23 6.04 -12.63 -5.75
CA VAL A 23 5.81 -12.42 -7.18
C VAL A 23 4.89 -11.20 -7.42
N CYS A 24 3.77 -11.10 -6.70
CA CYS A 24 2.86 -9.96 -6.83
C CYS A 24 3.54 -8.64 -6.46
N SER A 25 4.34 -8.62 -5.40
CA SER A 25 5.07 -7.41 -4.97
C SER A 25 6.11 -7.00 -6.01
N SER A 26 6.86 -7.96 -6.54
CA SER A 26 7.88 -7.70 -7.57
C SER A 26 7.25 -7.16 -8.87
N ILE A 27 6.14 -7.73 -9.31
CA ILE A 27 5.41 -7.24 -10.50
C ILE A 27 4.82 -5.85 -10.23
N SER A 28 4.17 -5.67 -9.06
CA SER A 28 3.52 -4.41 -8.69
C SER A 28 4.52 -3.28 -8.55
N THR A 29 5.74 -3.53 -8.08
CA THR A 29 6.77 -2.49 -7.96
C THR A 29 7.61 -2.37 -9.22
N GLY A 30 7.78 -3.42 -10.02
CA GLY A 30 8.64 -3.39 -11.21
C GLY A 30 8.03 -2.76 -12.47
N ALA A 31 6.70 -2.69 -12.60
CA ALA A 31 6.05 -2.25 -13.84
C ALA A 31 5.23 -0.95 -13.68
N ASN A 32 5.55 0.05 -14.50
CA ASN A 32 4.97 1.40 -14.41
C ASN A 32 3.55 1.53 -14.96
N ASN A 33 3.10 0.59 -15.81
CA ASN A 33 1.83 0.68 -16.54
C ASN A 33 0.70 -0.15 -15.92
N LEU A 34 0.90 -0.67 -14.71
CA LEU A 34 -0.09 -1.51 -14.05
C LEU A 34 -1.08 -0.65 -13.26
N ASP A 35 -2.38 -0.86 -13.49
CA ASP A 35 -3.42 -0.30 -12.64
C ASP A 35 -3.63 -1.15 -11.38
N LEU A 36 -3.02 -0.71 -10.28
CA LEU A 36 -3.18 -1.31 -8.96
C LEU A 36 -4.38 -0.72 -8.18
N GLY A 37 -5.16 0.15 -8.81
CA GLY A 37 -6.26 0.90 -8.22
C GLY A 37 -5.81 1.73 -7.02
N ARG A 38 -6.42 1.46 -5.85
CA ARG A 38 -6.13 2.17 -4.60
C ARG A 38 -4.69 2.02 -4.10
N ASN A 39 -3.95 1.02 -4.59
CA ASN A 39 -2.58 0.74 -4.17
C ASN A 39 -1.51 1.34 -5.10
N ASN A 40 -1.90 2.13 -6.10
CA ASN A 40 -0.94 2.77 -7.01
C ASN A 40 0.05 3.66 -6.24
N ASN A 41 -0.42 4.41 -5.25
CA ASN A 41 0.43 5.37 -4.53
C ASN A 41 1.48 4.68 -3.66
N VAL A 42 1.13 3.58 -2.98
CA VAL A 42 2.08 2.81 -2.16
C VAL A 42 3.05 1.98 -2.99
N ALA A 43 2.65 1.51 -4.18
CA ALA A 43 3.59 0.88 -5.10
C ALA A 43 4.52 1.93 -5.73
N GLY A 44 3.98 3.09 -6.11
CA GLY A 44 4.73 4.18 -6.73
C GLY A 44 5.85 4.72 -5.85
N ILE A 45 5.62 4.92 -4.54
CA ILE A 45 6.67 5.38 -3.63
C ILE A 45 7.85 4.40 -3.52
N GLN A 46 7.61 3.09 -3.70
CA GLN A 46 8.67 2.09 -3.74
C GLN A 46 9.46 2.10 -5.06
N ARG A 47 8.90 2.68 -6.13
CA ARG A 47 9.53 2.83 -7.45
C ARG A 47 10.37 4.09 -7.57
N GLU A 48 10.07 5.10 -6.75
CA GLU A 48 10.87 6.31 -6.70
C GLU A 48 12.32 5.99 -6.38
N ARG A 49 13.23 6.79 -6.93
CA ARG A 49 14.67 6.63 -6.66
C ARG A 49 14.91 6.70 -5.15
N GLU A 50 15.82 5.86 -4.66
CA GLU A 50 16.17 5.82 -3.23
C GLU A 50 16.52 7.22 -2.71
N ASP A 51 15.98 7.54 -1.53
CA ASP A 51 16.13 8.83 -0.84
C ASP A 51 15.92 10.06 -1.73
N SER A 52 14.94 9.99 -2.64
CA SER A 52 14.61 11.10 -3.54
C SER A 52 13.45 11.96 -3.07
N ILE A 53 12.73 11.56 -2.02
CA ILE A 53 11.54 12.26 -1.50
C ILE A 53 11.87 12.97 -0.18
N ASP A 54 11.86 14.30 -0.18
CA ASP A 54 12.08 15.12 1.02
C ASP A 54 10.87 15.17 1.95
N LEU A 55 9.67 15.20 1.38
CA LEU A 55 8.40 15.34 2.10
C LEU A 55 7.41 14.26 1.68
N LEU A 56 7.01 13.43 2.65
CA LEU A 56 5.96 12.44 2.45
C LEU A 56 4.63 12.96 3.00
N VAL A 57 3.58 12.90 2.20
CA VAL A 57 2.21 13.24 2.64
C VAL A 57 1.38 11.98 2.70
N LEU A 58 0.74 11.74 3.83
CA LEU A 58 -0.07 10.56 4.10
C LEU A 58 -1.50 10.96 4.46
N GLY A 59 -2.46 10.16 4.01
CA GLY A 59 -3.84 10.22 4.49
C GLY A 59 -4.87 9.88 3.43
N ASP A 60 -6.08 10.41 3.58
CA ASP A 60 -7.19 10.06 2.70
C ASP A 60 -7.30 10.97 1.46
N SER A 61 -8.51 11.15 0.91
CA SER A 61 -8.75 12.05 -0.22
C SER A 61 -8.40 13.51 0.04
N GLU A 62 -8.44 13.95 1.28
CA GLU A 62 -8.08 15.32 1.65
C GLU A 62 -6.57 15.56 1.44
N SER A 63 -5.74 14.53 1.56
CA SER A 63 -4.29 14.67 1.44
C SER A 63 -3.85 15.10 0.03
N TYR A 64 -4.42 14.49 -1.02
CA TYR A 64 -4.07 14.81 -2.41
C TYR A 64 -4.84 15.99 -2.99
N THR A 65 -5.90 16.44 -2.32
CA THR A 65 -6.62 17.67 -2.70
C THR A 65 -6.05 18.91 -2.01
N ALA A 66 -5.44 18.75 -0.82
CA ALA A 66 -4.85 19.85 -0.05
C ALA A 66 -3.40 20.18 -0.43
N VAL A 67 -2.60 19.19 -0.88
CA VAL A 67 -1.18 19.37 -1.17
C VAL A 67 -0.89 19.27 -2.67
N SER A 68 -0.10 20.22 -3.20
CA SER A 68 0.40 20.17 -4.58
C SER A 68 1.91 19.97 -4.61
N PRO A 69 2.41 18.78 -4.98
CA PRO A 69 3.83 18.52 -5.10
C PRO A 69 4.54 19.42 -6.10
N MET A 70 3.89 19.70 -7.23
CA MET A 70 4.43 20.60 -8.25
C MET A 70 4.66 22.01 -7.72
N ARG A 71 3.75 22.52 -6.88
CA ARG A 71 3.87 23.86 -6.29
C ARG A 71 4.98 23.93 -5.23
N LEU A 72 5.17 22.87 -4.45
CA LEU A 72 6.26 22.75 -3.48
C LEU A 72 7.62 22.67 -4.18
N TRP A 73 7.69 21.93 -5.29
CA TRP A 73 8.87 21.88 -6.13
C TRP A 73 9.21 23.25 -6.74
N GLU A 74 8.24 23.89 -7.42
CA GLU A 74 8.46 25.17 -8.10
C GLU A 74 8.90 26.29 -7.15
N LYS A 75 8.28 26.38 -5.96
CA LYS A 75 8.55 27.47 -5.02
C LYS A 75 9.72 27.22 -4.08
N ASN A 76 9.96 25.96 -3.72
CA ASN A 76 10.86 25.62 -2.62
C ASN A 76 11.88 24.54 -2.98
N GLY A 77 11.81 23.93 -4.16
CA GLY A 77 12.69 22.83 -4.56
C GLY A 77 12.50 21.56 -3.72
N ILE A 78 11.37 21.41 -3.04
CA ILE A 78 11.09 20.26 -2.16
C ILE A 78 10.49 19.14 -3.00
N THR A 79 11.17 18.00 -3.07
CA THR A 79 10.57 16.80 -3.67
C THR A 79 9.54 16.23 -2.70
N SER A 80 8.30 16.11 -3.16
CA SER A 80 7.21 15.65 -2.30
C SER A 80 6.39 14.58 -2.99
N TYR A 81 5.90 13.63 -2.20
CA TYR A 81 5.10 12.52 -2.70
C TYR A 81 3.86 12.36 -1.82
N ILE A 82 2.69 12.30 -2.46
CA ILE A 82 1.43 12.04 -1.77
C ILE A 82 1.18 10.53 -1.79
N CYS A 83 1.52 9.87 -0.69
CA CYS A 83 1.21 8.47 -0.45
C CYS A 83 -0.13 8.34 0.30
N GLY A 84 -1.12 9.16 -0.08
CA GLY A 84 -2.49 9.10 0.42
C GLY A 84 -3.45 8.57 -0.64
N GLN A 85 -4.60 8.02 -0.25
CA GLN A 85 -5.56 7.42 -1.17
C GLN A 85 -7.01 7.58 -0.68
N THR A 86 -8.00 7.52 -1.57
CA THR A 86 -9.40 7.80 -1.22
C THR A 86 -9.88 6.94 -0.07
N GLY A 87 -10.30 7.57 1.03
CA GLY A 87 -10.81 6.87 2.20
C GLY A 87 -9.79 5.94 2.86
N GLN A 88 -8.50 6.28 2.82
CA GLN A 88 -7.47 5.64 3.63
C GLN A 88 -7.86 5.64 5.12
N LYS A 89 -7.50 4.56 5.83
CA LYS A 89 -7.72 4.43 7.27
C LYS A 89 -6.40 4.55 8.02
N ILE A 90 -6.47 4.77 9.34
CA ILE A 90 -5.27 4.96 10.15
C ILE A 90 -4.33 3.74 10.15
N GLY A 91 -4.87 2.52 10.22
CA GLY A 91 -4.06 1.31 10.19
C GLY A 91 -3.38 1.10 8.83
N GLU A 92 -4.10 1.34 7.73
CA GLU A 92 -3.51 1.33 6.38
C GLU A 92 -2.42 2.39 6.23
N THR A 93 -2.66 3.60 6.75
CA THR A 93 -1.70 4.71 6.74
C THR A 93 -0.39 4.34 7.43
N TRP A 94 -0.47 3.65 8.56
CA TRP A 94 0.69 3.12 9.26
C TRP A 94 1.51 2.15 8.39
N TYR A 95 0.85 1.26 7.66
CA TYR A 95 1.53 0.35 6.75
C TYR A 95 2.11 1.06 5.53
N PHE A 96 1.44 2.09 5.01
CA PHE A 96 1.96 2.91 3.91
C PHE A 96 3.22 3.66 4.34
N LEU A 97 3.23 4.24 5.54
CA LEU A 97 4.42 4.86 6.12
C LEU A 97 5.57 3.85 6.21
N LYS A 98 5.34 2.67 6.80
CA LYS A 98 6.36 1.62 6.90
C LYS A 98 6.90 1.20 5.53
N THR A 99 6.03 1.07 4.54
CA THR A 99 6.43 0.72 3.17
C THR A 99 7.24 1.83 2.50
N ALA A 100 6.84 3.10 2.64
CA ALA A 100 7.58 4.23 2.11
C ALA A 100 8.99 4.32 2.71
N LEU A 101 9.10 4.13 4.03
CA LEU A 101 10.36 4.19 4.77
C LEU A 101 11.33 3.03 4.46
N GLN A 102 10.96 2.06 3.62
CA GLN A 102 11.89 1.00 3.19
C GLN A 102 12.97 1.53 2.23
N ASN A 103 12.60 2.48 1.36
CA ASN A 103 13.49 3.00 0.30
C ASN A 103 13.61 4.54 0.34
N GLN A 104 12.95 5.20 1.29
CA GLN A 104 12.92 6.66 1.40
C GLN A 104 13.18 7.10 2.84
N SER A 105 13.99 8.14 2.99
CA SER A 105 14.29 8.80 4.26
C SER A 105 13.80 10.26 4.25
N PRO A 106 12.47 10.51 4.22
CA PRO A 106 11.94 11.86 4.12
C PRO A 106 12.31 12.68 5.37
N ARG A 107 12.62 13.96 5.15
CA ARG A 107 12.93 14.92 6.21
C ARG A 107 11.69 15.30 7.02
N MET A 108 10.51 15.20 6.39
CA MET A 108 9.24 15.52 7.01
C MET A 108 8.15 14.56 6.52
N VAL A 109 7.24 14.22 7.43
CA VAL A 109 6.00 13.50 7.12
C VAL A 109 4.83 14.35 7.55
N ILE A 110 3.91 14.64 6.63
CA ILE A 110 2.62 15.26 6.92
C ILE A 110 1.56 14.16 6.98
N LEU A 111 0.82 14.14 8.09
CA LEU A 111 -0.33 13.27 8.28
C LEU A 111 -1.60 14.11 8.22
N GLU A 112 -2.42 13.87 7.21
CA GLU A 112 -3.80 14.34 7.15
C GLU A 112 -4.61 13.64 8.26
N THR A 113 -5.41 14.38 9.02
CA THR A 113 -6.00 13.92 10.29
C THR A 113 -7.47 13.49 10.20
N ASN A 114 -8.19 13.76 9.11
CA ASN A 114 -9.57 13.37 8.91
C ASN A 114 -9.77 11.86 9.06
N LEU A 115 -8.77 11.07 8.63
CA LEU A 115 -8.73 9.62 8.83
C LEU A 115 -8.87 9.16 10.30
N LEU A 116 -8.57 10.02 11.29
CA LEU A 116 -8.71 9.71 12.72
C LEU A 116 -10.18 9.69 13.17
N PHE A 117 -11.06 10.38 12.44
CA PHE A 117 -12.46 10.56 12.81
C PHE A 117 -13.40 9.59 12.10
N ARG A 118 -12.86 8.55 11.45
CA ARG A 118 -13.63 7.60 10.60
C ARG A 118 -14.03 6.31 11.31
N TYR A 119 -14.22 6.35 12.62
CA TYR A 119 -14.62 5.17 13.40
C TYR A 119 -15.97 4.61 12.96
N GLN A 120 -16.03 3.31 12.67
CA GLN A 120 -17.27 2.65 12.19
C GLN A 120 -17.81 1.57 13.14
N GLY A 121 -17.31 1.48 14.36
CA GLY A 121 -17.67 0.45 15.33
C GLY A 121 -16.64 -0.67 15.43
N LEU A 122 -16.53 -1.28 16.61
CA LEU A 122 -15.48 -2.24 16.97
C LEU A 122 -15.33 -3.40 15.98
N THR A 123 -16.44 -3.97 15.50
CA THR A 123 -16.42 -5.11 14.58
C THR A 123 -15.80 -4.76 13.23
N LYS A 124 -16.16 -3.60 12.68
CA LYS A 124 -15.59 -3.09 11.42
C LYS A 124 -14.13 -2.70 11.58
N GLU A 125 -13.74 -2.11 12.70
CA GLU A 125 -12.34 -1.81 12.98
C GLU A 125 -11.50 -3.08 13.08
N ALA A 126 -11.97 -4.10 13.81
CA ALA A 126 -11.27 -5.38 13.91
C ALA A 126 -11.12 -6.07 12.55
N GLN A 127 -12.18 -6.09 11.73
CA GLN A 127 -12.13 -6.62 10.38
C GLN A 127 -11.14 -5.86 9.51
N THR A 128 -11.14 -4.53 9.61
CA THR A 128 -10.23 -3.67 8.85
C THR A 128 -8.79 -3.93 9.26
N ALA A 129 -8.49 -3.95 10.56
CA ALA A 129 -7.15 -4.22 11.07
C ALA A 129 -6.62 -5.57 10.56
N VAL A 130 -7.42 -6.64 10.64
CA VAL A 130 -7.04 -7.96 10.12
C VAL A 130 -6.81 -7.91 8.61
N SER A 131 -7.66 -7.22 7.85
CA SER A 131 -7.52 -7.07 6.40
C SER A 131 -6.26 -6.30 6.01
N GLU A 132 -5.96 -5.21 6.71
CA GLU A 132 -4.78 -4.37 6.47
C GLU A 132 -3.49 -5.09 6.85
N THR A 133 -3.47 -5.76 8.01
CA THR A 133 -2.34 -6.61 8.43
C THR A 133 -2.14 -7.76 7.45
N GLY A 134 -3.20 -8.45 7.05
CA GLY A 134 -3.13 -9.53 6.06
C GLY A 134 -2.59 -9.05 4.72
N SER A 135 -3.06 -7.90 4.25
CA SER A 135 -2.61 -7.27 3.00
C SER A 135 -1.15 -6.78 3.08
N TYR A 136 -0.68 -6.40 4.26
CA TYR A 136 0.72 -6.02 4.47
C TYR A 136 1.65 -7.24 4.54
N CYS A 137 1.28 -8.29 5.29
CA CYS A 137 2.08 -9.50 5.43
C CYS A 137 2.08 -10.34 4.15
N PHE A 138 0.97 -10.34 3.41
CA PHE A 138 0.79 -11.07 2.16
C PHE A 138 0.31 -10.10 1.06
N PRO A 139 1.24 -9.37 0.41
CA PRO A 139 0.95 -8.46 -0.70
C PRO A 139 0.09 -9.02 -1.83
N VAL A 140 -0.01 -10.35 -1.97
CA VAL A 140 -0.95 -10.99 -2.91
C VAL A 140 -2.40 -10.52 -2.71
N PHE A 141 -2.81 -10.21 -1.47
CA PHE A 141 -4.14 -9.69 -1.18
C PHE A 141 -4.24 -8.18 -1.44
N ARG A 142 -3.16 -7.43 -1.16
CA ARG A 142 -3.09 -5.99 -1.45
C ARG A 142 -3.24 -5.74 -2.95
N TYR A 143 -2.41 -6.42 -3.74
CA TYR A 143 -2.33 -6.24 -5.19
C TYR A 143 -3.27 -7.16 -5.97
N HIS A 144 -4.42 -7.53 -5.42
CA HIS A 144 -5.40 -8.41 -6.07
C HIS A 144 -5.91 -7.85 -7.43
N ASN A 145 -5.82 -6.54 -7.67
CA ASN A 145 -6.13 -5.94 -8.97
C ASN A 145 -5.19 -6.42 -10.09
N LEU A 146 -3.97 -6.86 -9.77
CA LEU A 146 -3.09 -7.52 -10.75
C LEU A 146 -3.78 -8.71 -11.42
N TRP A 147 -4.60 -9.46 -10.67
CA TRP A 147 -5.24 -10.66 -11.18
C TRP A 147 -6.22 -10.33 -12.30
N LYS A 148 -6.87 -9.16 -12.24
CA LYS A 148 -7.75 -8.68 -13.31
C LYS A 148 -6.97 -8.39 -14.59
N GLN A 149 -5.71 -7.95 -14.48
CA GLN A 149 -4.87 -7.69 -15.64
C GLN A 149 -4.23 -8.96 -16.21
N LEU A 150 -3.84 -9.89 -15.33
CA LEU A 150 -3.18 -11.14 -15.73
C LEU A 150 -4.16 -12.20 -16.25
N PHE A 151 -5.36 -12.27 -15.65
CA PHE A 151 -6.35 -13.31 -15.91
C PHE A 151 -7.69 -12.79 -16.39
N GLY A 152 -7.92 -11.46 -16.34
CA GLY A 152 -9.11 -10.89 -16.94
C GLY A 152 -9.04 -11.04 -18.46
N LYS A 153 -10.11 -11.58 -19.06
CA LYS A 153 -10.30 -11.47 -20.51
C LYS A 153 -10.23 -10.00 -20.87
N LYS A 154 -9.40 -9.64 -21.86
CA LYS A 154 -9.55 -8.36 -22.56
C LYS A 154 -10.99 -8.32 -23.07
N MET A 155 -11.84 -7.48 -22.47
CA MET A 155 -13.07 -7.08 -23.14
C MET A 155 -12.62 -6.20 -24.30
N MET A 156 -12.57 -6.81 -25.48
CA MET A 156 -12.50 -6.11 -26.77
C MET A 156 -13.76 -5.29 -26.96
#